data_AF-A0A183F810-F1
#
_entry.id   AF-A0A183F810-F1
#
_cell.length_a   1.000
_cell.length_b   1.000
_cell.length_c   1.000
_cell.angle_alpha   90.00
_cell.angle_beta   90.00
_cell.angle_gamma   90.00
#
_symmetry.space_group_name_H-M   'P 1'
#
loop_
_entity.id
_entity.type
_entity.pdbx_description
1 polymer ?
#
loop_
_entity_poly.entity_id
_entity_poly.type
_entity_poly.pdbx_seq_one_letter_code
_entity_poly.pdbx_strand_id
1 'polypeptide(L)'
;MCVQNDAISRFCEEVRRLCHTEKRKDFVSEAYLLTLGRFLNMFAVLDELKNMKASIKNDFSAFRRAAQFLQVMSDTQTIHDMQNLSMFLATQNKIKDDIRAKMVKIEAYEELLADVINICAHMFESHLYLTPAERHMFVKVIAFSLFLMDGDAANVVKMDQKKRLSINRLDKIFKSLEVVPLYGDMQIQPFSFVRRSQFYDASKWPLSDKEGERCHVNIVDKVKLSRADHESYVTQLAKLNNSVSPFTLRCFPLIAFSLLTIWDTTGRVKG
;
A
#
# COMPACT_ATOMS: atom_id res chain seq x y z
N MET A 1 -19.94 4.35 -0.45
CA MET A 1 -20.58 3.19 -1.11
C MET A 1 -20.39 3.23 -2.62
N CYS A 2 -20.96 4.20 -3.37
CA CYS A 2 -20.88 4.22 -4.84
C CYS A 2 -19.44 4.22 -5.40
N VAL A 3 -18.59 5.14 -4.94
CA VAL A 3 -17.17 5.23 -5.37
C VAL A 3 -16.42 3.91 -5.18
N GLN A 4 -16.68 3.22 -4.06
CA GLN A 4 -16.05 1.94 -3.78
C GLN A 4 -16.58 0.84 -4.70
N ASN A 5 -17.89 0.76 -4.92
CA ASN A 5 -18.48 -0.23 -5.81
C ASN A 5 -17.94 -0.09 -7.25
N ASP A 6 -17.83 1.15 -7.73
CA ASP A 6 -17.27 1.47 -9.04
C ASP A 6 -15.78 1.13 -9.10
N ALA A 7 -15.01 1.48 -8.06
CA ALA A 7 -13.59 1.15 -7.98
C ALA A 7 -13.35 -0.37 -7.99
N ILE A 8 -14.15 -1.14 -7.24
CA ILE A 8 -14.05 -2.61 -7.24
C ILE A 8 -14.41 -3.14 -8.64
N SER A 9 -15.48 -2.66 -9.27
CA SER A 9 -15.86 -3.11 -10.61
C SER A 9 -14.76 -2.84 -11.64
N ARG A 10 -14.21 -1.62 -11.68
CA ARG A 10 -13.10 -1.26 -12.57
C ARG A 10 -11.85 -2.09 -12.29
N PHE A 11 -11.49 -2.31 -11.02
CA PHE A 11 -10.36 -3.15 -10.66
C PHE A 11 -10.54 -4.59 -11.15
N CYS A 12 -11.73 -5.18 -10.94
CA CYS A 12 -12.03 -6.53 -11.42
C CYS A 12 -12.05 -6.63 -12.94
N GLU A 13 -12.46 -5.59 -13.66
CA GLU A 13 -12.38 -5.53 -15.13
C GLU A 13 -10.93 -5.54 -15.62
N GLU A 14 -10.05 -4.77 -14.98
CA GLU A 14 -8.62 -4.78 -15.30
C GLU A 14 -7.98 -6.13 -15.00
N VAL A 15 -8.29 -6.75 -13.85
CA VAL A 15 -7.84 -8.10 -13.52
C VAL A 15 -8.31 -9.09 -14.59
N ARG A 16 -9.58 -9.03 -15.01
CA ARG A 16 -10.11 -9.89 -16.07
C ARG A 16 -9.38 -9.68 -17.40
N ARG A 17 -9.07 -8.43 -17.75
CA ARG A 17 -8.33 -8.08 -18.97
C ARG A 17 -6.92 -8.68 -18.98
N LEU A 18 -6.22 -8.67 -17.84
CA LEU A 18 -4.85 -9.18 -17.70
C LEU A 18 -4.79 -10.70 -17.59
N CYS A 19 -5.82 -11.33 -17.03
CA CYS A 19 -5.90 -12.78 -16.90
C CYS A 19 -6.29 -13.51 -18.20
N HIS A 20 -6.72 -12.77 -19.24
CA HIS A 20 -7.10 -13.33 -20.53
C HIS A 20 -5.95 -14.15 -21.16
N THR A 21 -6.29 -15.29 -21.74
CA THR A 21 -5.33 -16.33 -22.19
C THR A 21 -4.26 -15.79 -23.16
N GLU A 22 -4.63 -14.83 -24.01
CA GLU A 22 -3.71 -14.17 -24.94
C GLU A 22 -2.78 -13.18 -24.23
N LYS A 23 -3.32 -12.36 -23.33
CA LYS A 23 -2.57 -11.30 -22.62
C LYS A 23 -1.73 -11.82 -21.45
N ARG A 24 -2.00 -13.02 -20.96
CA ARG A 24 -1.19 -13.66 -19.89
C ARG A 24 0.25 -13.91 -20.34
N LYS A 25 0.48 -14.06 -21.65
CA LYS A 25 1.83 -14.23 -22.22
C LYS A 25 2.50 -12.89 -22.53
N ASP A 26 1.76 -11.79 -22.49
CA ASP A 26 2.28 -10.47 -22.75
C ASP A 26 3.01 -9.92 -21.52
N PHE A 27 4.03 -9.11 -21.78
CA PHE A 27 4.79 -8.45 -20.73
C PHE A 27 3.92 -7.41 -20.01
N VAL A 28 3.77 -7.58 -18.70
CA VAL A 28 3.17 -6.58 -17.81
C VAL A 28 4.29 -5.87 -17.05
N SER A 29 4.31 -4.54 -17.09
CA SER A 29 5.36 -3.77 -16.42
C SER A 29 5.24 -3.86 -14.89
N GLU A 30 6.38 -3.88 -14.20
CA GLU A 30 6.44 -3.92 -12.73
C GLU A 30 5.70 -2.74 -12.10
N ALA A 31 5.82 -1.55 -12.67
CA ALA A 31 5.11 -0.35 -12.21
C ALA A 31 3.59 -0.53 -12.25
N TYR A 32 3.08 -1.27 -13.22
CA TYR A 32 1.66 -1.56 -13.34
C TYR A 32 1.20 -2.59 -12.30
N LEU A 33 1.97 -3.66 -12.07
CA LEU A 33 1.71 -4.61 -10.98
C LEU A 33 1.73 -3.94 -9.60
N LEU A 34 2.68 -3.03 -9.38
CA LEU A 34 2.73 -2.22 -8.15
C LEU A 34 1.51 -1.30 -8.02
N THR A 35 1.00 -0.78 -9.13
CA THR A 35 -0.23 0.02 -9.14
C THR A 35 -1.45 -0.82 -8.77
N LEU A 36 -1.56 -2.06 -9.28
CA LEU A 36 -2.58 -3.01 -8.83
C LEU A 36 -2.46 -3.29 -7.33
N GLY A 37 -1.23 -3.47 -6.83
CA GLY A 37 -0.96 -3.57 -5.39
C GLY A 37 -1.45 -2.34 -4.60
N ARG A 38 -1.23 -1.12 -5.11
CA ARG A 38 -1.74 0.12 -4.48
C ARG A 38 -3.27 0.13 -4.39
N PHE A 39 -3.98 -0.35 -5.42
CA PHE A 39 -5.43 -0.50 -5.38
C PHE A 39 -5.87 -1.52 -4.31
N LEU A 40 -5.19 -2.66 -4.22
CA LEU A 40 -5.44 -3.65 -3.17
C LEU A 40 -5.25 -3.06 -1.77
N ASN A 41 -4.18 -2.30 -1.56
CA ASN A 41 -3.95 -1.57 -0.30
C ASN A 41 -5.06 -0.53 -0.03
N MET A 42 -5.53 0.19 -1.04
CA MET A 42 -6.64 1.14 -0.90
C MET A 42 -7.92 0.45 -0.39
N PHE A 43 -8.29 -0.70 -0.95
CA PHE A 43 -9.47 -1.44 -0.49
C PHE A 43 -9.32 -1.94 0.95
N ALA A 44 -8.14 -2.45 1.31
CA ALA A 44 -7.85 -2.88 2.67
C ALA A 44 -7.96 -1.72 3.68
N VAL A 45 -7.39 -0.55 3.35
CA VAL A 45 -7.45 0.65 4.20
C VAL A 45 -8.88 1.15 4.35
N LEU A 46 -9.64 1.25 3.26
CA LEU A 46 -11.03 1.72 3.31
C LEU A 46 -11.92 0.83 4.18
N ASP A 47 -11.73 -0.48 4.11
CA ASP A 47 -12.56 -1.43 4.85
C ASP A 47 -12.29 -1.37 6.35
N GLU A 48 -11.01 -1.34 6.74
CA GLU A 48 -10.61 -1.25 8.13
C GLU A 48 -11.00 0.10 8.74
N LEU A 49 -10.84 1.21 8.01
CA LEU A 49 -11.32 2.53 8.42
C LEU A 49 -12.83 2.52 8.67
N LYS A 50 -13.59 1.92 7.75
CA LYS A 50 -15.04 1.75 7.89
C LYS A 50 -15.40 0.91 9.12
N ASN A 51 -14.68 -0.19 9.37
CA ASN A 51 -14.98 -1.10 10.47
C ASN A 51 -14.70 -0.48 11.85
N MET A 52 -13.66 0.35 11.98
CA MET A 52 -13.30 0.96 13.26
C MET A 52 -14.09 2.25 13.56
N LYS A 53 -14.54 2.99 12.54
CA LYS A 53 -15.27 4.26 12.74
C LYS A 53 -16.77 4.03 12.97
N ALA A 54 -17.13 3.64 14.20
CA ALA A 54 -18.51 3.51 14.65
C ALA A 54 -19.32 4.82 14.52
N SER A 55 -18.66 5.98 14.59
CA SER A 55 -19.30 7.29 14.42
C SER A 55 -20.07 7.40 13.10
N ILE A 56 -19.51 6.91 11.98
CA ILE A 56 -20.17 6.96 10.67
C ILE A 56 -21.51 6.21 10.69
N LYS A 57 -21.53 5.03 11.33
CA LYS A 57 -22.75 4.23 11.50
C LYS A 57 -23.75 4.94 12.41
N ASN A 58 -23.28 5.54 13.49
CA ASN A 58 -24.13 6.22 14.48
C ASN A 58 -24.75 7.50 13.91
N ASP A 59 -23.96 8.31 13.22
CA ASP A 59 -24.40 9.56 12.58
C ASP A 59 -25.44 9.29 11.51
N PHE A 60 -25.19 8.28 10.65
CA PHE A 60 -26.17 7.88 9.64
C PHE A 60 -27.47 7.35 10.28
N SER A 61 -27.35 6.61 11.39
CA SER A 61 -28.51 6.10 12.13
C SER A 61 -29.31 7.22 12.83
N ALA A 62 -28.65 8.29 13.26
CA ALA A 62 -29.29 9.49 13.78
C ALA A 62 -30.01 10.26 12.67
N PHE A 63 -29.33 10.49 11.53
CA PHE A 63 -29.91 11.11 10.34
C PHE A 63 -31.15 10.35 9.85
N ARG A 64 -31.08 9.02 9.72
CA ARG A 64 -32.20 8.19 9.27
C ARG A 64 -33.42 8.34 10.18
N ARG A 65 -33.24 8.34 11.51
CA ARG A 65 -34.33 8.53 12.48
C ARG A 65 -34.97 9.91 12.34
N ALA A 66 -34.16 10.96 12.20
CA ALA A 66 -34.67 12.32 12.01
C ALA A 66 -35.44 12.48 10.67
N ALA A 67 -34.90 11.93 9.58
CA ALA A 67 -35.53 11.98 8.25
C ALA A 67 -36.87 11.23 8.22
N GLN A 68 -36.96 10.09 8.89
CA GLN A 68 -38.22 9.34 9.05
C GLN A 68 -39.25 10.12 9.88
N PHE A 69 -38.82 10.77 10.97
CA PHE A 69 -39.71 11.59 11.79
C PHE A 69 -40.27 12.79 11.02
N LEU A 70 -39.44 13.46 10.24
CA LEU A 70 -39.81 14.65 9.46
C LEU A 70 -40.60 14.33 8.17
N GLN A 71 -40.84 13.05 7.85
CA GLN A 71 -41.57 12.61 6.64
C GLN A 71 -40.98 13.17 5.32
N VAL A 72 -39.67 13.47 5.30
CA VAL A 72 -38.96 14.01 4.12
C VAL A 72 -38.70 12.91 3.07
N MET A 73 -39.12 11.68 3.36
CA MET A 73 -38.87 10.47 2.59
C MET A 73 -40.11 10.11 1.76
N SER A 74 -40.38 10.82 0.67
CA SER A 74 -41.55 10.55 -0.20
C SER A 74 -41.23 9.61 -1.37
N ASP A 75 -39.95 9.49 -1.75
CA ASP A 75 -39.53 8.74 -2.93
C ASP A 75 -39.07 7.30 -2.58
N THR A 76 -39.57 6.33 -3.34
CA THR A 76 -39.30 4.89 -3.12
C THR A 76 -37.83 4.54 -3.40
N GLN A 77 -37.19 5.20 -4.38
CA GLN A 77 -35.78 4.97 -4.70
C GLN A 77 -34.88 5.44 -3.54
N THR A 78 -35.16 6.61 -2.99
CA THR A 78 -34.43 7.16 -1.83
C THR A 78 -34.52 6.23 -0.61
N ILE A 79 -35.68 5.64 -0.34
CA ILE A 79 -35.87 4.69 0.77
C ILE A 79 -35.01 3.44 0.57
N HIS A 80 -34.97 2.90 -0.65
CA HIS A 80 -34.16 1.74 -0.99
C HIS A 80 -32.66 2.01 -0.82
N ASP A 81 -32.18 3.16 -1.30
CA ASP A 81 -30.77 3.54 -1.20
C ASP A 81 -30.31 3.76 0.26
N MET A 82 -31.19 4.31 1.10
CA MET A 82 -30.94 4.42 2.54
C MET A 82 -30.85 3.07 3.22
N GLN A 83 -31.69 2.11 2.83
CA GLN A 83 -31.62 0.75 3.36
C GLN A 83 -30.31 0.06 2.94
N ASN A 84 -29.89 0.22 1.69
CA ASN A 84 -28.62 -0.31 1.21
C ASN A 84 -27.42 0.29 1.94
N LEU A 85 -27.41 1.60 2.15
CA LEU A 85 -26.36 2.27 2.91
C LEU A 85 -26.35 1.81 4.37
N SER A 86 -27.52 1.62 4.98
CA SER A 86 -27.65 1.09 6.33
C SER A 86 -27.05 -0.32 6.46
N MET A 87 -27.34 -1.20 5.50
CA MET A 87 -26.76 -2.56 5.47
C MET A 87 -25.24 -2.49 5.25
N PHE A 88 -24.78 -1.67 4.30
CA PHE A 88 -23.36 -1.48 4.04
C PHE A 88 -22.58 -1.02 5.29
N LEU A 89 -23.10 -0.03 6.03
CA LEU A 89 -22.44 0.47 7.24
C LEU A 89 -22.48 -0.55 8.39
N ALA A 90 -23.53 -1.38 8.46
CA ALA A 90 -23.67 -2.38 9.51
C ALA A 90 -22.81 -3.64 9.30
N THR A 91 -22.61 -4.07 8.05
CA THR A 91 -21.83 -5.28 7.73
C THR A 91 -20.33 -5.01 7.86
N GLN A 92 -19.64 -5.77 8.72
CA GLN A 92 -18.18 -5.73 8.82
C GLN A 92 -17.54 -6.42 7.61
N ASN A 93 -16.34 -5.98 7.23
CA ASN A 93 -15.57 -6.54 6.12
C ASN A 93 -16.24 -6.53 4.74
N LYS A 94 -17.34 -5.77 4.59
CA LYS A 94 -18.15 -5.75 3.37
C LYS A 94 -17.33 -5.46 2.10
N ILE A 95 -16.35 -4.56 2.18
CA ILE A 95 -15.51 -4.21 1.01
C ILE A 95 -14.64 -5.41 0.61
N LYS A 96 -14.02 -6.08 1.58
CA LYS A 96 -13.16 -7.25 1.36
C LYS A 96 -13.94 -8.43 0.81
N ASP A 97 -15.15 -8.65 1.32
CA ASP A 97 -16.02 -9.73 0.88
C ASP A 97 -16.52 -9.47 -0.55
N ASP A 98 -16.89 -8.24 -0.87
CA ASP A 98 -17.38 -7.87 -2.21
C ASP A 98 -16.30 -8.00 -3.29
N ILE A 99 -15.06 -7.59 -3.00
CA ILE A 99 -13.94 -7.79 -3.93
C ILE A 99 -13.60 -9.27 -4.07
N ARG A 100 -13.56 -10.04 -2.97
CA ARG A 100 -13.32 -11.49 -3.01
C ARG A 100 -14.39 -12.17 -3.87
N ALA A 101 -15.67 -11.88 -3.65
CA ALA A 101 -16.78 -12.46 -4.40
C ALA A 101 -16.75 -12.14 -5.90
N LYS A 102 -16.23 -10.97 -6.30
CA LYS A 102 -16.04 -10.61 -7.72
C LYS A 102 -14.77 -11.22 -8.32
N MET A 103 -13.69 -11.32 -7.56
CA MET A 103 -12.41 -11.88 -8.04
C MET A 103 -12.47 -13.38 -8.28
N VAL A 104 -13.15 -14.15 -7.41
CA VAL A 104 -13.31 -15.61 -7.57
C VAL A 104 -14.02 -16.00 -8.87
N LYS A 105 -14.80 -15.09 -9.47
CA LYS A 105 -15.48 -15.30 -10.76
C LYS A 105 -14.54 -15.15 -11.97
N ILE A 106 -13.32 -14.63 -11.78
CA ILE A 106 -12.36 -14.41 -12.84
C ILE A 106 -11.46 -15.64 -12.92
N GLU A 107 -11.30 -16.21 -14.11
CA GLU A 107 -10.40 -17.33 -14.31
C GLU A 107 -8.93 -16.93 -14.13
N ALA A 108 -8.18 -17.73 -13.38
CA ALA A 108 -6.75 -17.55 -13.14
C ALA A 108 -6.33 -16.21 -12.51
N TYR A 109 -7.21 -15.59 -11.72
CA TYR A 109 -6.88 -14.37 -10.98
C TYR A 109 -5.74 -14.60 -9.98
N GLU A 110 -5.58 -15.84 -9.51
CA GLU A 110 -4.56 -16.26 -8.57
C GLU A 110 -3.13 -16.18 -9.13
N GLU A 111 -2.97 -16.34 -10.45
CA GLU A 111 -1.66 -16.21 -11.11
C GLU A 111 -1.23 -14.73 -11.12
N LEU A 112 -2.15 -13.81 -11.44
CA LEU A 112 -1.88 -12.37 -11.38
C LEU A 112 -1.59 -11.90 -9.95
N LEU A 113 -2.36 -12.38 -8.96
CA LEU A 113 -2.09 -12.05 -7.56
C LEU A 113 -0.73 -12.60 -7.10
N ALA A 114 -0.32 -13.78 -7.57
CA ALA A 114 1.00 -14.30 -7.28
C ALA A 114 2.12 -13.41 -7.84
N ASP A 115 1.95 -12.88 -9.05
CA ASP A 115 2.90 -11.93 -9.65
C ASP A 115 2.98 -10.63 -8.84
N VAL A 116 1.84 -10.10 -8.37
CA VAL A 116 1.79 -8.93 -7.46
C VAL A 116 2.49 -9.22 -6.13
N ILE A 117 2.28 -10.39 -5.53
CA ILE A 117 2.96 -10.79 -4.29
C ILE A 117 4.47 -10.89 -4.52
N ASN A 118 4.90 -11.50 -5.62
CA ASN A 118 6.31 -11.70 -5.92
C ASN A 118 7.06 -10.39 -6.13
N ILE A 119 6.48 -9.43 -6.85
CA ILE A 119 7.09 -8.10 -7.03
C ILE A 119 7.14 -7.33 -5.71
N CYS A 120 6.08 -7.36 -4.89
CA CYS A 120 6.09 -6.73 -3.58
C CYS A 120 7.12 -7.35 -2.64
N ALA A 121 7.25 -8.68 -2.64
CA ALA A 121 8.26 -9.38 -1.85
C ALA A 121 9.68 -9.07 -2.36
N HIS A 122 9.88 -8.97 -3.68
CA HIS A 122 11.19 -8.67 -4.27
C HIS A 122 11.64 -7.24 -3.95
N MET A 123 10.74 -6.27 -4.10
CA MET A 123 10.98 -4.88 -3.76
C MET A 123 11.26 -4.69 -2.25
N PHE A 124 10.59 -5.47 -1.40
CA PHE A 124 10.81 -5.45 0.04
C PHE A 124 12.20 -5.98 0.43
N GLU A 125 12.58 -7.15 -0.08
CA GLU A 125 13.86 -7.81 0.26
C GLU A 125 15.07 -7.09 -0.35
N SER A 126 14.92 -6.57 -1.57
CA SER A 126 15.98 -5.83 -2.26
C SER A 126 16.10 -4.38 -1.77
N HIS A 127 15.31 -3.99 -0.78
CA HIS A 127 15.24 -2.62 -0.25
C HIS A 127 14.96 -1.55 -1.33
N LEU A 128 14.16 -1.90 -2.35
CA LEU A 128 13.75 -1.01 -3.43
C LEU A 128 12.53 -0.17 -3.02
N TYR A 129 12.73 0.68 -2.01
CA TYR A 129 11.75 1.66 -1.55
C TYR A 129 12.48 2.85 -0.96
N LEU A 130 11.88 4.03 -1.05
CA LEU A 130 12.45 5.24 -0.47
C LEU A 130 11.77 5.58 0.86
N THR A 131 10.45 5.43 0.92
CA THR A 131 9.66 5.85 2.08
C THR A 131 9.24 4.67 2.96
N PRO A 132 9.08 4.86 4.28
CA PRO A 132 8.52 3.83 5.15
C PRO A 132 7.09 3.43 4.75
N ALA A 133 6.32 4.37 4.19
CA ALA A 133 4.96 4.11 3.72
C ALA A 133 4.93 3.05 2.59
N GLU A 134 5.87 3.10 1.66
CA GLU A 134 6.02 2.10 0.59
C GLU A 134 6.42 0.74 1.17
N ARG A 135 7.37 0.72 2.10
CA ARG A 135 7.77 -0.51 2.82
C ARG A 135 6.57 -1.17 3.49
N HIS A 136 5.75 -0.40 4.20
CA HIS A 136 4.54 -0.90 4.85
C HIS A 136 3.46 -1.32 3.84
N MET A 137 3.35 -0.62 2.71
CA MET A 137 2.42 -0.96 1.65
C MET A 137 2.69 -2.38 1.12
N PHE A 138 3.95 -2.75 0.86
CA PHE A 138 4.28 -4.08 0.35
C PHE A 138 3.76 -5.20 1.27
N VAL A 139 3.99 -5.09 2.58
CA VAL A 139 3.53 -6.10 3.54
C VAL A 139 1.99 -6.16 3.61
N LYS A 140 1.31 -4.99 3.57
CA LYS A 140 -0.16 -4.93 3.51
C LYS A 140 -0.72 -5.59 2.24
N VAL A 141 -0.11 -5.32 1.09
CA VAL A 141 -0.51 -5.89 -0.20
C VAL A 141 -0.31 -7.40 -0.21
N ILE A 142 0.82 -7.90 0.29
CA ILE A 142 1.08 -9.34 0.39
C ILE A 142 0.00 -10.01 1.23
N ALA A 143 -0.26 -9.50 2.44
CA ALA A 143 -1.26 -10.06 3.34
C ALA A 143 -2.68 -10.05 2.74
N PHE A 144 -3.08 -8.93 2.15
CA PHE A 144 -4.41 -8.82 1.56
C PHE A 144 -4.56 -9.68 0.30
N SER A 145 -3.51 -9.80 -0.51
CA SER A 145 -3.51 -10.69 -1.69
C SER A 145 -3.62 -12.15 -1.29
N LEU A 146 -2.91 -12.59 -0.24
CA LEU A 146 -3.05 -13.93 0.31
C LEU A 146 -4.47 -14.20 0.82
N PHE A 147 -5.10 -13.20 1.45
CA PHE A 147 -6.52 -13.29 1.85
C PHE A 147 -7.46 -13.42 0.63
N LEU A 148 -7.16 -12.81 -0.51
CA LEU A 148 -7.98 -12.96 -1.71
C LEU A 148 -7.75 -14.32 -2.41
N MET A 149 -6.60 -14.95 -2.20
CA MET A 149 -6.23 -16.29 -2.69
C MET A 149 -6.62 -17.40 -1.72
N ASP A 150 -7.76 -17.25 -1.06
CA ASP A 150 -8.27 -18.17 -0.05
C ASP A 150 -9.60 -18.76 -0.52
N GLY A 151 -9.52 -19.63 -1.54
CA GLY A 151 -10.65 -20.34 -2.12
C GLY A 151 -10.25 -21.76 -2.53
N ASP A 152 -11.24 -22.59 -2.86
CA ASP A 152 -10.99 -24.01 -3.13
C ASP A 152 -10.15 -24.23 -4.41
N ALA A 153 -10.37 -23.38 -5.42
CA ALA A 153 -9.60 -23.33 -6.68
C ALA A 153 -8.22 -22.67 -6.51
N ALA A 154 -8.15 -21.57 -5.74
CA ALA A 154 -6.95 -20.78 -5.52
C ALA A 154 -6.52 -20.90 -4.06
N ASN A 155 -5.50 -21.72 -3.80
CA ASN A 155 -4.98 -21.96 -2.45
C ASN A 155 -3.47 -21.66 -2.43
N VAL A 156 -3.03 -20.91 -1.41
CA VAL A 156 -1.63 -20.56 -1.15
C VAL A 156 -0.72 -21.80 -1.13
N VAL A 157 -1.18 -22.92 -0.56
CA VAL A 157 -0.43 -24.17 -0.51
C VAL A 157 -0.20 -24.76 -1.91
N LYS A 158 -1.23 -24.70 -2.78
CA LYS A 158 -1.10 -25.18 -4.17
C LYS A 158 -0.12 -24.30 -4.96
N MET A 159 -0.13 -22.99 -4.71
CA MET A 159 0.78 -22.04 -5.35
C MET A 159 2.23 -22.18 -4.87
N ASP A 160 2.44 -22.54 -3.60
CA ASP A 160 3.74 -22.89 -3.05
C ASP A 160 4.28 -24.20 -3.66
N GLN A 161 3.45 -25.23 -3.80
CA GLN A 161 3.81 -26.47 -4.50
C GLN A 161 4.19 -26.23 -5.97
N LYS A 162 3.50 -25.31 -6.65
CA LYS A 162 3.84 -24.87 -8.03
C LYS A 162 5.09 -23.99 -8.10
N LYS A 163 5.74 -23.69 -6.96
CA LYS A 163 6.87 -22.75 -6.83
C LYS A 163 6.58 -21.35 -7.38
N ARG A 164 5.30 -20.98 -7.48
CA ARG A 164 4.86 -19.63 -7.85
C ARG A 164 4.97 -18.67 -6.68
N LEU A 165 4.76 -19.19 -5.47
CA LEU A 165 4.95 -18.47 -4.21
C LEU A 165 5.94 -19.24 -3.33
N SER A 166 6.52 -18.56 -2.36
CA SER A 166 7.35 -19.19 -1.34
C SER A 166 6.86 -18.78 0.05
N ILE A 167 6.19 -19.69 0.74
CA ILE A 167 5.65 -19.41 2.09
C ILE A 167 6.77 -19.03 3.05
N ASN A 168 7.90 -19.74 3.02
CA ASN A 168 9.08 -19.46 3.87
C ASN A 168 9.61 -18.03 3.69
N ARG A 169 9.54 -17.51 2.46
CA ARG A 169 9.95 -16.14 2.13
C ARG A 169 9.00 -15.13 2.74
N LEU A 170 7.69 -15.34 2.57
CA LEU A 170 6.66 -14.48 3.12
C LEU A 170 6.64 -14.50 4.66
N ASP A 171 6.91 -15.65 5.28
CA ASP A 171 6.98 -15.82 6.74
C ASP A 171 8.09 -14.94 7.36
N LYS A 172 9.25 -14.86 6.70
CA LYS A 172 10.33 -13.94 7.13
C LYS A 172 9.93 -12.47 7.00
N ILE A 173 9.22 -12.10 5.93
CA ILE A 173 8.75 -10.73 5.71
C ILE A 173 7.76 -10.33 6.81
N PHE A 174 6.77 -11.19 7.11
CA PHE A 174 5.81 -10.92 8.17
C PHE A 174 6.47 -10.86 9.56
N LYS A 175 7.44 -11.73 9.84
CA LYS A 175 8.20 -11.65 11.09
C LYS A 175 9.03 -10.37 11.22
N SER A 176 9.52 -9.83 10.11
CA SER A 176 10.29 -8.58 10.12
C SER A 176 9.45 -7.34 10.39
N LEU A 177 8.15 -7.39 10.08
CA LEU A 177 7.18 -6.30 10.23
C LEU A 177 5.83 -6.88 10.69
N GLU A 178 5.76 -7.22 11.97
CA GLU A 178 4.57 -7.81 12.58
C GLU A 178 3.39 -6.83 12.61
N VAL A 179 3.67 -5.54 12.81
CA VAL A 179 2.68 -4.47 12.90
C VAL A 179 3.03 -3.36 11.94
N VAL A 180 2.04 -2.90 11.17
CA VAL A 180 2.18 -1.80 10.22
C VAL A 180 1.12 -0.73 10.44
N PRO A 181 1.46 0.55 10.26
CA PRO A 181 0.46 1.62 10.30
C PRO A 181 -0.49 1.49 9.11
N LEU A 182 -1.78 1.56 9.41
CA LEU A 182 -2.84 1.58 8.43
C LEU A 182 -3.18 3.02 8.03
N TYR A 183 -3.66 3.82 9.00
CA TYR A 183 -4.03 5.21 8.82
C TYR A 183 -4.06 5.94 10.17
N GLY A 184 -3.34 7.06 10.30
CA GLY A 184 -3.23 7.78 11.57
C GLY A 184 -2.62 6.90 12.67
N ASP A 185 -3.33 6.80 13.80
CA ASP A 185 -3.01 5.96 14.96
C ASP A 185 -3.43 4.48 14.77
N MET A 186 -4.20 4.16 13.74
CA MET A 186 -4.65 2.80 13.47
C MET A 186 -3.49 1.94 12.96
N GLN A 187 -3.29 0.81 13.64
CA GLN A 187 -2.31 -0.21 13.29
C GLN A 187 -3.02 -1.50 12.92
N ILE A 188 -2.37 -2.28 12.06
CA ILE A 188 -2.86 -3.61 11.68
C ILE A 188 -1.72 -4.61 11.72
N GLN A 189 -2.06 -5.83 12.12
CA GLN A 189 -1.19 -7.00 12.00
C GLN A 189 -1.48 -7.66 10.63
N PRO A 190 -0.57 -7.57 9.64
CA PRO A 190 -0.79 -8.15 8.33
C PRO A 190 -1.00 -9.67 8.40
N PHE A 191 -0.29 -10.35 9.31
CA PHE A 191 -0.42 -11.79 9.49
C PHE A 191 -1.82 -12.23 9.95
N SER A 192 -2.59 -11.35 10.59
CA SER A 192 -3.97 -11.64 10.99
C SER A 192 -4.89 -11.90 9.80
N PHE A 193 -4.55 -11.44 8.59
CA PHE A 193 -5.26 -11.83 7.37
C PHE A 193 -5.02 -13.29 6.98
N VAL A 194 -3.80 -13.79 7.19
CA VAL A 194 -3.41 -15.17 6.90
C VAL A 194 -4.00 -16.13 7.94
N ARG A 195 -3.96 -15.77 9.23
CA ARG A 195 -4.60 -16.57 10.31
C ARG A 195 -6.11 -16.78 10.13
N ARG A 196 -6.79 -15.83 9.48
CA ARG A 196 -8.23 -15.89 9.20
C ARG A 196 -8.59 -16.64 7.91
N SER A 197 -7.59 -17.16 7.18
CA SER A 197 -7.83 -17.91 5.94
C SER A 197 -8.43 -19.29 6.21
N GLN A 198 -9.27 -19.77 5.30
CA GLN A 198 -9.96 -21.06 5.41
C GLN A 198 -8.99 -22.24 5.41
N PHE A 199 -7.88 -22.13 4.66
CA PHE A 199 -6.86 -23.18 4.53
C PHE A 199 -5.59 -22.90 5.34
N TYR A 200 -5.71 -22.13 6.43
CA TYR A 200 -4.60 -21.81 7.30
C TYR A 200 -4.03 -23.08 7.97
N ASP A 201 -2.70 -23.21 7.93
CA ASP A 201 -1.96 -24.26 8.61
C ASP A 201 -0.78 -23.63 9.35
N ALA A 202 -0.86 -23.63 10.69
CA ALA A 202 0.16 -23.03 11.55
C ALA A 202 1.56 -23.66 11.36
N SER A 203 1.63 -24.93 10.95
CA SER A 203 2.92 -25.63 10.76
C SER A 203 3.76 -25.01 9.64
N LYS A 204 3.13 -24.32 8.68
CA LYS A 204 3.79 -23.68 7.53
C LYS A 204 4.29 -22.28 7.82
N TRP A 205 3.88 -21.68 8.93
CA TRP A 205 4.24 -20.31 9.32
C TRP A 205 4.94 -20.27 10.69
N PRO A 206 6.05 -21.01 10.87
CA PRO A 206 6.68 -21.20 12.18
C PRO A 206 7.19 -19.90 12.81
N LEU A 207 7.53 -18.88 12.02
CA LEU A 207 8.05 -17.60 12.53
C LEU A 207 6.94 -16.61 12.88
N SER A 208 5.90 -16.53 12.06
CA SER A 208 4.80 -15.55 12.20
C SER A 208 3.64 -16.04 13.04
N ASP A 209 3.43 -17.36 13.17
CA ASP A 209 2.37 -17.93 14.00
C ASP A 209 2.59 -17.64 15.49
N LYS A 210 3.84 -17.74 15.95
CA LYS A 210 4.21 -17.49 17.35
C LYS A 210 4.31 -15.99 17.62
N GLU A 211 3.37 -15.47 18.42
CA GLU A 211 3.51 -14.15 19.03
C GLU A 211 4.70 -14.18 19.99
N GLY A 212 5.69 -13.33 19.75
CA GLY A 212 6.81 -13.19 20.67
C GLY A 212 6.32 -12.49 21.94
N GLU A 213 6.58 -13.07 23.11
CA GLU A 213 6.33 -12.42 24.41
C GLU A 213 7.12 -11.11 24.59
N ARG A 214 8.09 -10.84 23.71
CA ARG A 214 9.00 -9.68 23.78
C ARG A 214 9.17 -9.03 22.43
N CYS A 215 9.38 -7.72 22.45
CA CYS A 215 9.80 -6.96 21.29
C CYS A 215 11.07 -7.57 20.68
N HIS A 216 11.02 -7.96 19.42
CA HIS A 216 12.15 -8.56 18.70
C HIS A 216 13.26 -7.55 18.36
N VAL A 217 13.07 -6.25 18.68
CA VAL A 217 14.01 -5.18 18.39
C VAL A 217 14.69 -4.70 19.67
N ASN A 218 16.01 -4.87 19.74
CA ASN A 218 16.82 -4.20 20.76
C ASN A 218 17.07 -2.75 20.36
N ILE A 219 16.33 -1.82 20.97
CA ILE A 219 16.44 -0.38 20.72
C ILE A 219 17.87 0.11 21.00
N VAL A 220 18.54 -0.42 22.03
CA VAL A 220 19.89 0.01 22.41
C VAL A 220 20.88 -0.26 21.29
N ASP A 221 20.78 -1.41 20.64
CA ASP A 221 21.68 -1.76 19.52
C ASP A 221 21.32 -0.98 18.25
N LYS A 222 20.03 -0.75 17.99
CA LYS A 222 19.59 0.08 16.86
C LYS A 222 20.05 1.52 16.98
N VAL A 223 19.97 2.11 18.18
CA VAL A 223 20.43 3.48 18.42
C VAL A 223 21.94 3.62 18.17
N LYS A 224 22.75 2.62 18.56
CA LYS A 224 24.19 2.63 18.29
C LYS A 224 24.47 2.66 16.78
N LEU A 225 23.82 1.78 16.02
CA LEU A 225 23.94 1.72 14.56
C LEU A 225 23.49 3.04 13.92
N SER A 226 22.31 3.55 14.29
CA SER A 226 21.79 4.80 13.72
C SER A 226 22.68 6.00 14.01
N ARG A 227 23.35 6.05 15.18
CA ARG A 227 24.31 7.11 15.49
C ARG A 227 25.57 7.01 14.64
N ALA A 228 26.11 5.81 14.46
CA ALA A 228 27.28 5.57 13.60
C ALA A 228 26.98 5.93 12.14
N ASP A 229 25.81 5.54 11.62
CA ASP A 229 25.37 5.89 10.27
C ASP A 229 25.20 7.40 10.11
N HIS A 230 24.60 8.07 11.09
CA HIS A 230 24.44 9.52 11.09
C HIS A 230 25.80 10.25 11.06
N GLU A 231 26.74 9.85 11.92
CA GLU A 231 28.08 10.44 11.98
C GLU A 231 28.83 10.27 10.64
N SER A 232 28.80 9.06 10.08
CA SER A 232 29.43 8.77 8.78
C SER A 232 28.82 9.61 7.66
N TYR A 233 27.49 9.64 7.56
CA TYR A 233 26.77 10.37 6.52
C TYR A 233 26.98 11.88 6.60
N VAL A 234 26.82 12.48 7.78
CA VAL A 234 27.00 13.92 7.99
C VAL A 234 28.44 14.33 7.69
N THR A 235 29.42 13.52 8.10
CA THR A 235 30.84 13.77 7.81
C THR A 235 31.13 13.77 6.30
N GLN A 236 30.59 12.79 5.57
CA GLN A 236 30.74 12.73 4.11
C GLN A 236 30.05 13.89 3.42
N LEU A 237 28.84 14.25 3.85
CA LEU A 237 28.09 15.38 3.31
C LEU A 237 28.82 16.71 3.55
N ALA A 238 29.37 16.91 4.74
CA ALA A 238 30.16 18.09 5.07
C ALA A 238 31.43 18.20 4.21
N LYS A 239 32.13 17.08 3.98
CA LYS A 239 33.30 17.03 3.08
C LYS A 239 32.92 17.44 1.66
N LEU A 240 31.82 16.92 1.12
CA LEU A 240 31.32 17.29 -0.20
C LEU A 240 30.98 18.78 -0.27
N ASN A 241 30.24 19.31 0.71
CA ASN A 241 29.87 20.71 0.74
C ASN A 241 31.10 21.66 0.81
N ASN A 242 32.10 21.30 1.61
CA ASN A 242 33.35 22.05 1.72
C ASN A 242 34.21 21.94 0.47
N SER A 243 34.12 20.83 -0.27
CA SER A 243 34.79 20.68 -1.57
C SER A 243 34.14 21.50 -2.68
N VAL A 244 32.82 21.71 -2.63
CA VAL A 244 32.04 22.46 -3.63
C VAL A 244 32.06 23.97 -3.36
N SER A 245 32.06 24.39 -2.09
CA SER A 245 32.12 25.81 -1.68
C SER A 245 33.23 26.64 -2.36
N PRO A 246 34.49 26.17 -2.48
CA PRO A 246 35.52 26.90 -3.22
C PRO A 246 35.28 26.97 -4.73
N PHE A 247 34.49 26.06 -5.33
CA PHE A 247 34.10 26.15 -6.75
C PHE A 247 32.97 27.15 -6.97
N THR A 248 31.99 27.25 -6.06
CA THR A 248 30.91 28.25 -6.15
C THR A 248 31.45 29.67 -5.98
N LEU A 249 32.43 29.86 -5.09
CA LEU A 249 33.16 31.13 -4.91
C LEU A 249 34.13 31.46 -6.07
N ARG A 250 34.61 30.45 -6.82
CA ARG A 250 35.47 30.65 -8.02
C ARG A 250 34.69 30.81 -9.32
N CYS A 251 33.43 30.41 -9.40
CA CYS A 251 32.59 30.64 -10.59
C CYS A 251 31.85 31.98 -10.57
N PHE A 252 31.63 32.59 -9.40
CA PHE A 252 31.02 33.92 -9.29
C PHE A 252 31.85 35.10 -9.87
N PRO A 253 33.20 35.11 -9.88
CA PRO A 253 33.96 36.20 -10.48
C PRO A 253 33.95 36.16 -12.02
N LEU A 254 33.74 34.99 -12.64
CA LEU A 254 33.77 34.85 -14.10
C LEU A 254 32.48 35.36 -14.77
N ILE A 255 31.35 35.30 -14.07
CA ILE A 255 30.08 35.88 -14.55
C ILE A 255 30.08 37.41 -14.31
N ALA A 256 30.71 37.89 -13.23
CA ALA A 256 30.83 39.32 -12.95
C ALA A 256 31.76 40.06 -13.93
N PHE A 257 32.85 39.42 -14.39
CA PHE A 257 33.75 40.03 -15.38
C PHE A 257 33.12 40.12 -16.78
N SER A 258 32.26 39.16 -17.15
CA SER A 258 31.61 39.16 -18.47
C SER A 258 30.56 40.28 -18.61
N LEU A 259 29.95 40.72 -17.50
CA LEU A 259 28.97 41.83 -17.49
C LEU A 259 29.62 43.22 -17.39
N LEU A 260 30.81 43.35 -16.82
CA LEU A 260 31.55 44.62 -16.76
C LEU A 260 32.22 44.98 -18.10
N THR A 261 32.62 44.00 -18.91
CA THR A 261 33.20 44.28 -20.24
C THR A 261 32.16 44.72 -21.29
N ILE A 262 30.86 44.50 -21.04
CA ILE A 262 29.76 44.97 -21.91
C ILE A 262 29.39 46.43 -21.61
N TRP A 263 29.81 46.97 -20.46
CA TRP A 263 29.45 48.33 -20.03
C TRP A 263 30.48 49.40 -20.36
N ASP A 264 31.63 49.04 -20.95
CA ASP A 264 32.73 49.99 -21.24
C ASP A 264 32.91 50.28 -22.75
N THR A 265 32.01 49.81 -23.61
CA THR A 265 32.05 50.10 -25.07
C THR A 265 31.08 51.17 -25.54
N THR A 266 30.32 51.81 -24.65
CA THR A 266 29.40 52.91 -25.02
C THR A 266 29.50 54.09 -24.05
N GLY A 267 30.73 54.55 -23.80
CA GLY A 267 30.97 55.87 -23.23
C GLY A 267 30.93 56.97 -24.31
N ARG A 268 29.80 57.70 -24.41
CA ARG A 268 29.70 59.18 -24.25
C ARG A 268 28.48 59.81 -24.95
N VAL A 269 27.61 60.36 -24.08
CA VAL A 269 27.14 61.77 -23.98
C VAL A 269 26.72 62.51 -25.27
N LYS A 270 25.47 63.00 -25.29
CA LYS A 270 25.10 64.40 -25.64
C LYS A 270 23.61 64.68 -25.42
N GLY A 271 23.32 65.82 -24.79
CA GLY A 271 22.00 66.47 -24.76
C GLY A 271 21.33 66.47 -23.39
#